data_AF-A0A6N7EMR8-F1
#
_entry.id   AF-A0A6N7EMR8-F1
#
_cell.length_a   1.000
_cell.length_b   1.000
_cell.length_c   1.000
_cell.angle_alpha   90.00
_cell.angle_beta   90.00
_cell.angle_gamma   90.00
#
_symmetry.space_group_name_H-M   'P 1'
#
loop_
_entity.id
_entity.type
_entity.pdbx_description
1 polymer ?
#
loop_
_entity_poly.entity_id
_entity_poly.type
_entity_poly.pdbx_seq_one_letter_code
_entity_poly.pdbx_strand_id
1 'polypeptide(L)'
;MRRTAVTAVLGALVVPGLAACSPPEPALPAAIACTTQYRPDHASDAGQRQDRLTVLRAVGVPAAPEALELPDFHLEVTYTGEAPEGRTVRLVVTTEDGDPLVSTLYQLDAPEDLAEHFGTQGFTGLHYVRNGPAELQIFCGPADGEEEEPS
;
A
#
# COMPACT_ATOMS: atom_id res chain seq x y z
N MET A 1 -15.80 68.72 -43.62
CA MET A 1 -15.04 67.54 -44.11
C MET A 1 -14.02 67.15 -43.05
N ARG A 2 -13.98 65.84 -42.72
CA ARG A 2 -12.93 65.06 -42.05
C ARG A 2 -12.73 65.24 -40.52
N ARG A 3 -13.21 64.21 -39.81
CA ARG A 3 -12.84 63.78 -38.45
C ARG A 3 -11.41 63.23 -38.45
N THR A 4 -10.65 63.44 -37.37
CA THR A 4 -9.53 62.57 -37.01
C THR A 4 -9.53 62.35 -35.50
N ALA A 5 -9.76 61.11 -35.11
CA ALA A 5 -9.55 60.57 -33.77
C ALA A 5 -8.19 59.85 -33.76
N VAL A 6 -7.45 59.90 -32.65
CA VAL A 6 -6.33 59.01 -32.33
C VAL A 6 -6.38 58.80 -30.82
N THR A 7 -7.12 57.79 -30.34
CA THR A 7 -6.68 56.41 -30.03
C THR A 7 -5.61 56.36 -28.94
N ALA A 8 -6.06 56.15 -27.70
CA ALA A 8 -5.23 55.78 -26.56
C ALA A 8 -4.82 54.30 -26.69
N VAL A 9 -3.52 54.02 -26.60
CA VAL A 9 -2.98 52.66 -26.53
C VAL A 9 -2.96 52.25 -25.06
N LEU A 10 -3.89 51.39 -24.64
CA LEU A 10 -3.76 50.63 -23.41
C LEU A 10 -2.73 49.51 -23.64
N GLY A 11 -1.59 49.60 -22.97
CA GLY A 11 -0.63 48.51 -22.89
C GLY A 11 -1.17 47.39 -21.99
N ALA A 12 -1.53 46.26 -22.59
CA ALA A 12 -1.80 45.02 -21.87
C ALA A 12 -0.47 44.35 -21.50
N LEU A 13 -0.15 44.31 -20.21
CA LEU A 13 0.89 43.46 -19.64
C LEU A 13 0.43 42.00 -19.75
N VAL A 14 0.91 41.31 -20.77
CA VAL A 14 0.79 39.85 -20.90
C VAL A 14 1.86 39.24 -19.99
N VAL A 15 1.45 38.68 -18.87
CA VAL A 15 2.30 37.80 -18.04
C VAL A 15 2.32 36.44 -18.76
N PRO A 16 3.46 35.99 -19.32
CA PRO A 16 3.53 34.64 -19.86
C PRO A 16 3.42 33.66 -18.69
N GLY A 17 2.51 32.70 -18.85
CA GLY A 17 2.06 31.80 -17.81
C GLY A 17 3.19 31.08 -17.09
N LEU A 18 3.12 31.12 -15.76
CA LEU A 18 3.70 30.11 -14.91
C LEU A 18 3.08 28.78 -15.37
N ALA A 19 3.86 27.97 -16.09
CA ALA A 19 3.52 26.59 -16.30
C ALA A 19 3.28 25.99 -14.91
N ALA A 20 2.03 25.63 -14.62
CA ALA A 20 1.71 24.85 -13.45
C ALA A 20 2.44 23.52 -13.62
N CYS A 21 3.60 23.39 -12.97
CA CYS A 21 4.16 22.08 -12.68
C CYS A 21 3.18 21.44 -11.70
N SER A 22 2.19 20.70 -12.23
CA SER A 22 1.51 19.71 -11.41
C SER A 22 2.60 18.80 -10.86
N PRO A 23 2.68 18.58 -9.54
CA PRO A 23 3.57 17.56 -9.01
C PRO A 23 3.21 16.23 -9.68
N PRO A 24 4.20 15.38 -10.02
CA PRO A 24 3.90 14.05 -10.52
C PRO A 24 3.00 13.35 -9.50
N GLU A 25 1.95 12.68 -9.98
CA GLU A 25 1.12 11.84 -9.10
C GLU A 25 2.03 10.89 -8.33
N PRO A 26 1.80 10.70 -7.01
CA PRO A 26 2.59 9.78 -6.23
C PRO A 26 2.52 8.41 -6.90
N ALA A 27 3.68 7.79 -7.17
CA ALA A 27 3.68 6.43 -7.69
C ALA A 27 3.32 5.46 -6.55
N LEU A 28 2.70 4.32 -6.88
CA LEU A 28 2.62 3.22 -5.93
C LEU A 28 4.04 2.86 -5.42
N PRO A 29 4.19 2.35 -4.18
CA PRO A 29 5.46 1.84 -3.68
C PRO A 29 5.85 0.55 -4.42
N ALA A 30 7.14 0.38 -4.70
CA ALA A 30 7.64 -0.81 -5.41
C ALA A 30 7.44 -2.12 -4.62
N ALA A 31 7.25 -2.00 -3.30
CA ALA A 31 7.01 -3.11 -2.40
C ALA A 31 6.13 -2.69 -1.22
N ILE A 32 5.44 -3.67 -0.63
CA ILE A 32 4.77 -3.54 0.66
C ILE A 32 5.49 -4.42 1.69
N ALA A 33 5.34 -4.10 2.96
CA ALA A 33 5.80 -4.94 4.05
C ALA A 33 4.62 -5.31 4.96
N CYS A 34 4.43 -6.60 5.17
CA CYS A 34 3.48 -7.16 6.10
C CYS A 34 4.21 -7.62 7.36
N THR A 35 3.90 -7.02 8.49
CA THR A 35 4.43 -7.44 9.79
C THR A 35 3.39 -8.29 10.49
N THR A 36 3.85 -9.38 11.12
CA THR A 36 2.98 -10.29 11.84
C THR A 36 3.39 -10.40 13.30
N GLN A 37 2.43 -10.63 14.18
CA GLN A 37 2.69 -11.06 15.54
C GLN A 37 1.91 -12.34 15.79
N TYR A 38 2.63 -13.46 15.82
CA TYR A 38 2.08 -14.79 16.10
C TYR A 38 2.16 -15.10 17.59
N ARG A 39 1.08 -15.65 18.14
CA ARG A 39 1.02 -16.21 19.49
C ARG A 39 0.42 -17.62 19.44
N PRO A 40 1.09 -18.64 20.01
CA PRO A 40 0.50 -19.98 20.17
C PRO A 40 -0.74 -19.99 21.07
N ASP A 41 -0.81 -19.04 22.01
CA ASP A 41 -1.96 -18.82 22.89
C ASP A 41 -2.22 -17.32 23.03
N HIS A 42 -3.37 -16.83 22.56
CA HIS A 42 -3.73 -15.41 22.63
C HIS A 42 -3.87 -14.87 24.06
N ALA A 43 -3.96 -15.73 25.08
CA ALA A 43 -3.97 -15.34 26.48
C ALA A 43 -2.56 -15.19 27.08
N SER A 44 -1.49 -15.45 26.32
CA SER A 44 -0.11 -15.48 26.80
C SER A 44 0.88 -14.94 25.75
N ASP A 45 2.01 -14.40 26.20
CA ASP A 45 3.11 -14.01 25.32
C ASP A 45 4.17 -15.13 25.18
N ALA A 46 3.99 -16.26 25.87
CA ALA A 46 4.92 -17.38 25.80
C ALA A 46 4.98 -17.97 24.38
N GLY A 47 6.17 -17.99 23.79
CA GLY A 47 6.38 -18.50 22.43
C GLY A 47 5.92 -17.54 21.32
N GLN A 48 5.59 -16.30 21.67
CA GLN A 48 5.30 -15.25 20.71
C GLN A 48 6.46 -15.04 19.74
N ARG A 49 6.12 -14.77 18.48
CA ARG A 49 7.06 -14.41 17.42
C ARG A 49 6.56 -13.23 16.63
N GLN A 50 7.49 -12.42 16.14
CA GLN A 50 7.21 -11.34 15.22
C GLN A 50 8.04 -11.56 13.96
N ASP A 51 7.39 -11.47 12.80
CA ASP A 51 8.02 -11.66 11.51
C ASP A 51 7.63 -10.51 10.57
N ARG A 52 8.37 -10.37 9.47
CA ARG A 52 8.11 -9.37 8.44
C ARG A 52 8.29 -10.00 7.06
N LEU A 53 7.26 -9.90 6.23
CA LEU A 53 7.22 -10.37 4.86
C LEU A 53 7.24 -9.14 3.93
N THR A 54 8.21 -9.06 3.03
CA THR A 54 8.28 -8.00 2.01
C THR A 54 7.76 -8.55 0.69
N VAL A 55 6.81 -7.85 0.07
CA VAL A 55 6.13 -8.29 -1.15
C VAL A 55 6.37 -7.28 -2.26
N LEU A 56 7.04 -7.72 -3.31
CA LEU A 56 7.31 -6.89 -4.48
C LEU A 56 6.04 -6.69 -5.30
N ARG A 57 5.87 -5.49 -5.83
CA ARG A 57 4.77 -5.17 -6.73
C ARG A 57 4.97 -5.87 -8.07
N ALA A 58 4.02 -6.72 -8.44
CA ALA A 58 3.96 -7.32 -9.76
C ALA A 58 3.49 -6.30 -10.81
N VAL A 59 4.11 -6.33 -11.99
CA VAL A 59 3.74 -5.50 -13.15
C VAL A 59 3.40 -6.43 -14.33
N GLY A 60 2.18 -6.31 -14.86
CA GLY A 60 1.71 -7.04 -16.04
C GLY A 60 1.21 -8.47 -15.77
N VAL A 61 2.02 -9.31 -15.10
CA VAL A 61 1.64 -10.69 -14.77
C VAL A 61 1.49 -10.81 -13.25
N PRO A 62 0.45 -11.49 -12.73
CA PRO A 62 0.35 -11.78 -11.31
C PRO A 62 1.59 -12.54 -10.84
N ALA A 63 2.30 -11.98 -9.85
CA ALA A 63 3.41 -12.69 -9.22
C ALA A 63 2.88 -13.89 -8.41
N ALA A 64 3.74 -14.89 -8.21
CA ALA A 64 3.49 -15.89 -7.18
C ALA A 64 3.33 -15.17 -5.82
N PRO A 65 2.48 -15.67 -4.92
CA PRO A 65 2.36 -15.10 -3.60
C PRO A 65 3.69 -15.22 -2.86
N GLU A 66 4.02 -14.17 -2.12
CA GLU A 66 5.02 -14.27 -1.06
C GLU A 66 4.35 -14.89 0.16
N ALA A 67 5.05 -15.80 0.82
CA ALA A 67 4.47 -16.62 1.87
C ALA A 67 5.27 -16.60 3.17
N LEU A 68 4.57 -16.72 4.29
CA LEU A 68 5.14 -16.89 5.62
C LEU A 68 4.51 -18.12 6.28
N GLU A 69 5.35 -19.08 6.61
CA GLU A 69 4.98 -20.30 7.35
C GLU A 69 5.07 -20.04 8.86
N LEU A 70 3.97 -20.28 9.57
CA LEU A 70 3.85 -20.20 11.02
C LEU A 70 3.27 -21.54 11.53
N PRO A 71 3.49 -21.91 12.80
CA PRO A 71 3.11 -23.24 13.27
C PRO A 71 1.61 -23.58 13.08
N ASP A 72 0.72 -22.60 13.27
CA ASP A 72 -0.72 -22.81 13.18
C ASP A 72 -1.36 -22.12 11.96
N PHE A 73 -0.54 -21.43 11.15
CA PHE A 73 -1.01 -20.55 10.09
C PHE A 73 -0.06 -20.56 8.89
N HIS A 74 -0.62 -20.45 7.69
CA HIS A 74 0.14 -20.08 6.50
C HIS A 74 -0.43 -18.78 5.95
N LEU A 75 0.43 -17.76 5.80
CA LEU A 75 0.07 -16.44 5.28
C LEU A 75 0.61 -16.29 3.86
N GLU A 76 -0.27 -16.04 2.90
CA GLU A 76 0.10 -15.64 1.54
C GLU A 76 -0.29 -14.19 1.28
N VAL A 77 0.60 -13.44 0.63
CA VAL A 77 0.34 -12.07 0.21
C VAL A 77 0.75 -11.88 -1.25
N THR A 78 -0.14 -11.27 -2.04
CA THR A 78 0.12 -10.88 -3.43
C THR A 78 -0.07 -9.37 -3.57
N TYR A 79 0.84 -8.70 -4.27
CA TYR A 79 0.73 -7.28 -4.59
C TYR A 79 0.83 -7.04 -6.09
N THR A 80 -0.23 -6.50 -6.68
CA THR A 80 -0.35 -6.25 -8.12
C THR A 80 -0.52 -4.76 -8.38
N GLY A 81 0.40 -4.20 -9.18
CA GLY A 81 0.45 -2.76 -9.47
C GLY A 81 -0.18 -2.34 -10.79
N GLU A 82 -0.12 -3.19 -11.81
CA GLU A 82 -0.67 -2.89 -13.13
C GLU A 82 -1.16 -4.19 -13.75
N ALA A 83 -2.46 -4.44 -13.64
CA ALA A 83 -3.13 -5.61 -14.18
C ALA A 83 -4.52 -5.22 -14.69
N PRO A 84 -5.11 -5.97 -15.64
CA PRO A 84 -6.46 -5.69 -16.12
C PRO A 84 -7.51 -5.75 -15.00
N GLU A 85 -7.23 -6.47 -13.91
CA GLU A 85 -8.07 -6.56 -12.71
C GLU A 85 -7.91 -5.37 -11.75
N GLY A 86 -6.96 -4.47 -12.03
CA GLY A 86 -6.65 -3.28 -11.22
C GLY A 86 -5.48 -3.46 -10.25
N ARG A 87 -5.20 -2.39 -9.50
CA ARG A 87 -4.19 -2.38 -8.43
C ARG A 87 -4.74 -3.07 -7.21
N THR A 88 -4.09 -4.12 -6.73
CA THR A 88 -4.64 -4.91 -5.62
C THR A 88 -3.57 -5.43 -4.68
N VAL A 89 -3.95 -5.59 -3.41
CA VAL A 89 -3.24 -6.44 -2.45
C VAL A 89 -4.18 -7.53 -1.99
N ARG A 90 -3.75 -8.78 -2.09
CA ARG A 90 -4.51 -9.94 -1.61
C ARG A 90 -3.78 -10.55 -0.44
N LEU A 91 -4.52 -10.83 0.64
CA LEU A 91 -4.03 -11.49 1.85
C LEU A 91 -4.85 -12.74 2.08
N VAL A 92 -4.19 -13.89 2.24
CA VAL A 92 -4.83 -15.16 2.58
C VAL A 92 -4.16 -15.73 3.81
N VAL A 93 -4.97 -16.19 4.76
CA VAL A 93 -4.48 -17.01 5.88
C VAL A 93 -5.21 -18.33 5.84
N THR A 94 -4.45 -19.42 5.89
CA THR A 94 -4.95 -20.78 6.06
C THR A 94 -4.41 -21.38 7.35
N THR A 95 -4.99 -22.51 7.78
CA THR A 95 -4.36 -23.39 8.76
C THR A 95 -3.10 -24.04 8.16
N GLU A 96 -2.33 -24.77 8.98
CA GLU A 96 -1.19 -25.57 8.50
C GLU A 96 -1.60 -26.65 7.48
N ASP A 97 -2.84 -27.16 7.57
CA ASP A 97 -3.39 -28.15 6.66
C ASP A 97 -3.94 -27.55 5.35
N GLY A 98 -3.92 -26.21 5.23
CA GLY A 98 -4.42 -25.48 4.07
C GLY A 98 -5.91 -25.11 4.12
N ASP A 99 -6.59 -25.29 5.26
CA ASP A 99 -7.98 -24.86 5.39
C ASP A 99 -8.08 -23.33 5.47
N PRO A 100 -8.96 -22.68 4.68
CA PRO A 100 -9.03 -21.22 4.65
C PRO A 100 -9.60 -20.64 5.95
N LEU A 101 -8.87 -19.69 6.55
CA LEU A 101 -9.30 -18.90 7.71
C LEU A 101 -9.75 -17.50 7.31
N VAL A 102 -8.97 -16.82 6.45
CA VAL A 102 -9.31 -15.49 5.92
C VAL A 102 -8.82 -15.35 4.48
N SER A 103 -9.55 -14.58 3.68
CA SER A 103 -9.12 -14.11 2.36
C SER A 103 -9.65 -12.70 2.15
N THR A 104 -8.75 -11.73 2.09
CA THR A 104 -9.09 -10.31 1.92
C THR A 104 -8.44 -9.76 0.67
N LEU A 105 -9.21 -8.98 -0.10
CA LEU A 105 -8.75 -8.28 -1.30
C LEU A 105 -8.91 -6.78 -1.07
N TYR A 106 -7.81 -6.05 -1.13
CA TYR A 106 -7.77 -4.60 -1.14
C TYR A 106 -7.62 -4.14 -2.57
N GLN A 107 -8.54 -3.29 -3.03
CA GLN A 107 -8.44 -2.61 -4.32
C GLN A 107 -7.89 -1.20 -4.06
N LEU A 108 -6.94 -0.77 -4.87
CA LEU A 108 -6.31 0.55 -4.76
C LEU A 108 -6.77 1.41 -5.94
N ASP A 109 -7.62 2.39 -5.64
CA ASP A 109 -8.20 3.35 -6.59
C ASP A 109 -7.24 4.51 -6.91
N ALA A 110 -6.26 4.76 -6.04
CA ALA A 110 -5.17 5.69 -6.26
C ALA A 110 -3.93 5.33 -5.43
N PRO A 111 -2.73 5.80 -5.79
CA PRO A 111 -1.52 5.55 -5.02
C PRO A 111 -1.55 6.14 -3.61
N GLU A 112 -2.31 7.21 -3.42
CA GLU A 112 -2.63 7.80 -2.13
C GLU A 112 -3.51 6.91 -1.25
N ASP A 113 -4.22 5.89 -1.77
CA ASP A 113 -4.95 4.94 -0.90
C ASP A 113 -4.02 4.10 -0.04
N LEU A 114 -2.78 3.96 -0.50
CA LEU A 114 -1.71 3.49 0.35
C LEU A 114 -1.37 4.62 1.34
N ALA A 115 -0.92 5.79 0.85
CA ALA A 115 -0.37 6.90 1.64
C ALA A 115 -1.29 7.47 2.75
N GLU A 116 -2.57 7.74 2.45
CA GLU A 116 -3.54 8.42 3.32
C GLU A 116 -4.21 7.47 4.31
N HIS A 117 -4.22 6.16 4.06
CA HIS A 117 -4.70 5.16 5.02
C HIS A 117 -3.61 4.65 5.98
N PHE A 118 -2.38 5.14 5.86
CA PHE A 118 -1.28 4.83 6.78
C PHE A 118 -1.42 5.59 8.11
N GLY A 119 -2.39 5.19 8.92
CA GLY A 119 -2.25 5.34 10.38
C GLY A 119 -1.09 4.47 10.90
N THR A 120 -0.94 4.39 12.22
CA THR A 120 0.08 3.54 12.87
C THR A 120 -0.04 2.03 12.58
N GLN A 121 -1.06 1.60 11.82
CA GLN A 121 -1.40 0.20 11.56
C GLN A 121 -1.39 -0.17 10.06
N GLY A 122 -0.86 0.69 9.17
CA GLY A 122 -0.81 0.40 7.73
C GLY A 122 -2.17 0.49 7.02
N PHE A 123 -2.20 0.23 5.70
CA PHE A 123 -3.41 0.43 4.88
C PHE A 123 -4.42 -0.72 5.00
N THR A 124 -3.97 -1.92 5.38
CA THR A 124 -4.87 -3.06 5.60
C THR A 124 -5.68 -2.92 6.89
N GLY A 125 -5.26 -2.03 7.80
CA GLY A 125 -5.60 -2.09 9.21
C GLY A 125 -4.97 -3.31 9.89
N LEU A 126 -5.20 -3.43 11.20
CA LEU A 126 -4.72 -4.56 12.00
C LEU A 126 -5.73 -5.73 11.95
N HIS A 127 -5.31 -6.84 11.37
CA HIS A 127 -6.06 -8.09 11.34
C HIS A 127 -5.74 -8.94 12.56
N TYR A 128 -6.76 -9.62 13.08
CA TYR A 128 -6.61 -10.66 14.09
C TYR A 128 -7.26 -11.93 13.54
N VAL A 129 -6.45 -12.98 13.35
CA VAL A 129 -6.91 -14.29 12.89
C VAL A 129 -6.66 -15.30 14.00
N ARG A 130 -7.64 -16.14 14.32
CA ARG A 130 -7.52 -17.16 15.37
C ARG A 130 -7.68 -18.56 14.80
N ASN A 131 -6.91 -19.49 15.35
CA ASN A 131 -7.03 -20.92 15.12
C ASN A 131 -6.86 -21.65 16.45
N GLY A 132 -7.97 -22.06 17.07
CA GLY A 132 -7.95 -22.58 18.44
C GLY A 132 -7.40 -21.53 19.44
N PRO A 133 -6.40 -21.89 20.28
CA PRO A 133 -5.77 -20.92 21.20
C PRO A 133 -4.88 -19.92 20.48
N ALA A 134 -4.36 -20.27 19.29
CA ALA A 134 -3.40 -19.47 18.58
C ALA A 134 -4.03 -18.25 17.92
N GLU A 135 -3.25 -17.18 17.81
CA GLU A 135 -3.64 -15.94 17.16
C GLU A 135 -2.50 -15.38 16.32
N LEU A 136 -2.87 -14.87 15.16
CA LEU A 136 -2.00 -14.16 14.24
C LEU A 136 -2.54 -12.75 14.06
N GLN A 137 -1.73 -11.76 14.46
CA GLN A 137 -1.95 -10.37 14.09
C GLN A 137 -1.20 -10.05 12.81
N ILE A 138 -1.82 -9.31 11.89
CA ILE A 138 -1.21 -8.95 10.61
C ILE A 138 -1.53 -7.49 10.29
N PHE A 139 -0.52 -6.75 9.86
CA PHE A 139 -0.71 -5.45 9.24
C PHE A 139 0.26 -5.27 8.08
N CYS A 140 -0.18 -4.65 7.00
CA CYS A 140 0.67 -4.34 5.85
C CYS A 140 0.71 -2.83 5.56
N GLY A 141 1.91 -2.34 5.27
CA GLY A 141 2.20 -0.95 4.90
C GLY A 141 3.18 -0.89 3.73
N PRO A 142 3.70 0.30 3.37
CA PRO A 142 4.84 0.40 2.47
C PRO A 142 5.98 -0.42 3.04
N ALA A 143 6.76 -1.07 2.19
CA ALA A 143 8.11 -1.39 2.61
C ALA A 143 8.84 -0.05 2.66
N ASP A 144 9.19 0.41 3.87
CA ASP A 144 9.97 1.63 4.07
C ASP A 144 11.14 1.62 3.06
N GLY A 145 11.23 2.65 2.21
CA GLY A 145 12.52 2.98 1.64
C GLY A 145 13.34 3.45 2.83
N GLU A 146 14.45 2.79 3.14
CA GLU A 146 15.38 3.18 4.20
C GLU A 146 15.45 4.71 4.24
N GLU A 147 14.95 5.33 5.32
CA GLU A 147 15.09 6.75 5.52
C GLU A 147 16.61 7.01 5.56
N GLU A 148 17.15 7.57 4.48
CA GLU A 148 18.55 7.96 4.40
C GLU A 148 18.78 8.97 5.55
N GLU A 149 19.41 8.52 6.64
CA GLU A 149 19.79 9.39 7.76
C GLU A 149 20.61 10.55 7.17
N PRO A 150 20.17 11.81 7.34
CA PRO A 150 20.94 12.94 6.84
C PRO A 150 22.23 13.03 7.65
N SER A 151 23.34 12.73 6.97
CA SER A 151 24.71 12.85 7.48
C SER A 151 25.14 14.31 7.63
#